data_AF-A0A260RP61-F1
#
_entry.id   AF-A0A260RP61-F1
#
_cell.length_a   1.000
_cell.length_b   1.000
_cell.length_c   1.000
_cell.angle_alpha   90.00
_cell.angle_beta   90.00
_cell.angle_gamma   90.00
#
_symmetry.space_group_name_H-M   'P 1'
#
loop_
_entity.id
_entity.type
_entity.pdbx_description
1 polymer ?
#
loop_
_entity_poly.entity_id
_entity_poly.type
_entity_poly.pdbx_seq_one_letter_code
_entity_poly.pdbx_strand_id
1 'polypeptide(L)'
;MTTRGAATKARIVDAADQLMYERGVASTTLADVRATSETSKSQLYQHFAGKRALVLAVVEVRADAVLSQQRRRLERIESFRGLELWRDCQFQKTAARCQKCTAVQLRVLEHTSGLIQ
;
A
#
# COMPACT_ATOMS: atom_id res chain seq x y z
N MET A 1 8.66 -22.38 3.76
CA MET A 1 8.58 -21.44 4.90
C MET A 1 7.70 -22.08 5.97
N THR A 2 8.11 -22.08 7.25
CA THR A 2 7.28 -22.66 8.33
C THR A 2 6.18 -21.68 8.74
N THR A 3 5.08 -22.18 9.33
CA THR A 3 3.97 -21.36 9.83
C THR A 3 4.44 -20.27 10.81
N ARG A 4 5.40 -20.61 11.68
CA ARG A 4 6.02 -19.67 12.62
C ARG A 4 6.82 -18.57 11.91
N GLY A 5 7.56 -18.93 10.85
CA GLY A 5 8.30 -17.98 10.03
C GLY A 5 7.36 -17.02 9.29
N ALA A 6 6.23 -17.53 8.78
CA ALA A 6 5.20 -16.71 8.14
C ALA A 6 4.59 -15.69 9.12
N ALA A 7 4.20 -16.14 10.32
CA ALA A 7 3.64 -15.26 11.36
C ALA A 7 4.65 -14.20 11.83
N THR A 8 5.94 -14.55 11.92
CA THR A 8 7.00 -13.58 12.27
C THR A 8 7.18 -12.55 11.18
N LYS A 9 7.22 -12.97 9.91
CA LYS A 9 7.28 -12.05 8.76
C LYS A 9 6.09 -11.09 8.76
N ALA A 10 4.88 -11.59 8.99
CA ALA A 10 3.66 -10.78 9.05
C ALA A 10 3.76 -9.69 10.12
N ARG A 11 4.10 -10.03 11.37
CA ARG A 11 4.27 -9.04 12.45
C ARG A 11 5.30 -7.95 12.14
N ILE A 12 6.41 -8.31 11.48
CA ILE A 12 7.42 -7.33 11.05
C ILE A 12 6.84 -6.38 10.00
N VAL A 13 6.10 -6.91 9.02
CA VAL A 13 5.47 -6.09 7.97
C VAL A 13 4.39 -5.19 8.54
N ASP A 14 3.54 -5.68 9.43
CA ASP A 14 2.47 -4.89 10.06
C ASP A 14 3.02 -3.74 10.91
N ALA A 15 4.06 -4.00 11.71
CA ALA A 15 4.74 -2.95 12.47
C ALA A 15 5.38 -1.90 11.56
N ALA A 16 6.00 -2.33 10.47
CA ALA A 16 6.58 -1.41 9.48
C ALA A 16 5.50 -0.59 8.77
N ASP A 17 4.39 -1.22 8.41
CA ASP A 17 3.23 -0.58 7.79
C ASP A 17 2.70 0.57 8.64
N GLN A 18 2.46 0.29 9.92
CA GLN A 18 1.98 1.27 10.89
C GLN A 18 2.95 2.44 11.05
N LEU A 19 4.23 2.16 11.32
CA LEU A 19 5.23 3.21 11.52
C LEU A 19 5.43 4.07 10.25
N MET A 20 5.42 3.46 9.06
CA MET A 20 5.54 4.19 7.80
C MET A 20 4.30 5.03 7.51
N TYR A 21 3.11 4.59 7.94
CA TYR A 21 1.89 5.37 7.84
C TYR A 21 1.90 6.59 8.77
N GLU A 22 2.35 6.43 10.01
CA GLU A 22 2.30 7.49 11.04
C GLU A 22 3.31 8.62 10.80
N ARG A 23 4.55 8.27 10.42
CA ARG A 23 5.67 9.23 10.36
C ARG A 23 6.47 9.20 9.06
N GLY A 24 6.03 8.40 8.09
CA GLY A 24 6.68 8.27 6.79
C GLY A 24 7.81 7.23 6.74
N VAL A 25 8.19 6.89 5.51
CA VAL A 25 9.21 5.86 5.22
C VAL A 25 10.60 6.31 5.65
N ALA A 26 10.99 7.56 5.37
CA ALA A 26 12.32 8.08 5.69
C ALA A 26 12.60 8.00 7.21
N SER A 27 11.61 8.38 8.02
CA SER A 27 11.68 8.45 9.49
C SER A 27 11.57 7.10 10.20
N THR A 28 11.26 6.01 9.49
CA THR A 28 11.13 4.67 10.09
C THR A 28 12.44 3.88 10.00
N THR A 29 13.01 3.47 11.14
CA THR A 29 14.25 2.67 11.17
C THR A 29 13.96 1.19 11.40
N LEU A 30 14.91 0.31 11.02
CA LEU A 30 14.81 -1.13 11.32
C LEU A 30 14.86 -1.42 12.84
N ALA A 31 15.43 -0.51 13.63
CA ALA A 31 15.43 -0.62 15.08
C ALA A 31 14.02 -0.41 15.65
N ASP A 32 13.31 0.62 15.17
CA ASP A 32 11.93 0.89 15.59
C ASP A 32 10.98 -0.24 15.20
N VAL A 33 11.14 -0.79 13.99
CA VAL A 33 10.33 -1.92 13.53
C VAL A 33 10.56 -3.15 14.40
N ARG A 34 11.81 -3.44 14.79
CA ARG A 34 12.12 -4.53 15.73
C ARG A 34 11.47 -4.32 17.09
N ALA A 35 11.55 -3.10 17.62
CA ALA A 35 10.95 -2.77 18.91
C ALA A 35 9.43 -2.97 18.87
N THR A 36 8.79 -2.53 17.79
CA THR A 36 7.32 -2.59 17.62
C THR A 36 6.82 -3.99 17.30
N SER A 37 7.58 -4.78 16.52
CA SER A 37 7.20 -6.16 16.16
C SER A 37 7.68 -7.22 17.15
N GLU A 38 8.35 -6.80 18.23
CA GLU A 38 8.96 -7.67 19.24
C GLU A 38 9.88 -8.76 18.64
N THR A 39 10.66 -8.39 17.62
CA THR A 39 11.58 -9.31 16.94
C THR A 39 13.05 -8.98 17.20
N SER A 40 13.86 -10.04 17.22
CA SER A 40 15.31 -9.90 17.35
C SER A 40 15.95 -9.39 16.05
N LYS A 41 17.18 -8.90 16.15
CA LYS A 41 18.00 -8.51 14.98
C LYS A 41 18.14 -9.67 14.00
N SER A 42 18.47 -10.87 14.49
CA SER A 42 18.64 -12.06 13.65
C SER A 42 17.34 -12.44 12.92
N GLN A 43 16.20 -12.38 13.59
CA GLN A 43 14.90 -12.71 12.98
C GLN A 43 14.55 -11.72 11.85
N LEU A 44 14.75 -10.42 12.08
CA LEU A 44 14.48 -9.43 11.05
C LEU A 44 15.36 -9.68 9.81
N TYR A 45 16.66 -9.88 10.00
CA TYR A 45 17.59 -10.09 8.88
C TYR A 45 17.42 -11.44 8.19
N GLN A 46 16.83 -12.44 8.85
CA GLN A 46 16.42 -13.69 8.21
C GLN A 46 15.29 -13.48 7.19
N HIS A 47 14.41 -12.50 7.42
CA HIS A 47 13.27 -12.21 6.54
C HIS A 47 13.53 -11.08 5.55
N PHE A 48 14.35 -10.09 5.92
CA PHE A 48 14.58 -8.88 5.13
C PHE A 48 16.06 -8.52 5.10
N ALA A 49 16.63 -8.41 3.90
CA ALA A 49 18.01 -7.97 3.71
C ALA A 49 18.26 -6.52 4.17
N GLY A 50 17.20 -5.72 4.37
CA GLY A 50 17.29 -4.36 4.90
C GLY A 50 16.02 -3.54 4.69
N LYS A 51 16.10 -2.23 4.95
CA LYS A 51 14.96 -1.31 4.90
C LYS A 51 14.26 -1.29 3.55
N ARG A 52 15.00 -1.34 2.43
CA ARG A 52 14.42 -1.37 1.08
C ARG A 52 13.55 -2.61 0.85
N ALA A 53 14.04 -3.79 1.24
CA ALA A 53 13.29 -5.04 1.11
C ALA A 53 12.02 -5.04 1.98
N LEU A 54 12.11 -4.45 3.18
CA LEU A 54 10.96 -4.29 4.06
C LEU A 54 9.92 -3.32 3.48
N VAL A 55 10.35 -2.17 2.94
CA VAL A 55 9.44 -1.22 2.27
C VAL A 55 8.72 -1.87 1.09
N LEU A 56 9.44 -2.65 0.27
CA LEU A 56 8.83 -3.36 -0.85
C LEU A 56 7.75 -4.33 -0.37
N ALA A 57 8.02 -5.11 0.68
CA ALA A 57 7.05 -6.04 1.23
C ALA A 57 5.80 -5.33 1.82
N VAL A 58 5.97 -4.17 2.44
CA VAL A 58 4.84 -3.33 2.89
C VAL A 58 4.02 -2.86 1.70
N VAL A 59 4.67 -2.38 0.63
CA VAL A 59 3.99 -1.96 -0.61
C VAL A 59 3.23 -3.12 -1.25
N GLU A 60 3.82 -4.31 -1.30
CA GLU A 60 3.17 -5.52 -1.81
C GLU A 60 1.90 -5.86 -1.02
N VAL A 61 1.96 -5.86 0.31
CA VAL A 61 0.79 -6.14 1.16
C VAL A 61 -0.30 -5.08 0.98
N ARG A 62 0.06 -3.79 0.92
CA ARG A 62 -0.90 -2.72 0.65
C ARG A 62 -1.53 -2.85 -0.73
N ALA A 63 -0.72 -3.14 -1.74
CA ALA A 63 -1.18 -3.31 -3.10
C ALA A 63 -2.14 -4.49 -3.20
N ASP A 64 -1.81 -5.63 -2.58
CA ASP A 64 -2.70 -6.80 -2.53
C ASP A 64 -4.01 -6.50 -1.82
N ALA A 65 -3.98 -5.77 -0.69
CA ALA A 65 -5.20 -5.36 0.00
C ALA A 65 -6.10 -4.45 -0.87
N VAL A 66 -5.50 -3.47 -1.57
CA VAL A 66 -6.22 -2.60 -2.51
C VAL A 66 -6.78 -3.42 -3.67
N LEU A 67 -5.96 -4.24 -4.32
CA LEU A 67 -6.38 -5.05 -5.47
C LEU A 67 -7.44 -6.07 -5.08
N SER A 68 -7.31 -6.75 -3.93
CA SER A 68 -8.29 -7.69 -3.41
C SER A 68 -9.63 -7.01 -3.11
N GLN A 69 -9.62 -5.77 -2.61
CA GLN A 69 -10.85 -4.98 -2.45
C GLN A 69 -11.48 -4.62 -3.80
N GLN A 70 -10.66 -4.33 -4.81
CA GLN A 70 -11.12 -3.93 -6.14
C GLN A 70 -11.44 -5.11 -7.05
N ARG A 71 -10.99 -6.34 -6.75
CA ARG A 71 -11.05 -7.48 -7.65
C ARG A 71 -12.46 -7.76 -8.17
N ARG A 72 -13.47 -7.78 -7.28
CA ARG A 72 -14.89 -7.95 -7.67
C ARG A 72 -15.43 -6.84 -8.57
N ARG A 73 -14.84 -5.64 -8.52
CA ARG A 73 -15.23 -4.51 -9.39
C ARG A 73 -14.51 -4.59 -10.72
N LEU A 74 -13.21 -4.89 -10.69
CA LEU A 74 -12.37 -5.06 -11.88
C LEU A 74 -12.85 -6.22 -12.75
N GLU A 75 -13.29 -7.33 -12.15
CA GLU A 75 -13.86 -8.50 -12.85
C GLU A 75 -15.13 -8.16 -13.65
N ARG A 76 -15.81 -7.06 -13.34
CA ARG A 76 -17.06 -6.63 -14.02
C ARG A 76 -16.81 -5.54 -15.06
N ILE A 77 -15.56 -5.16 -15.30
CA ILE A 77 -15.20 -4.16 -16.30
C ILE A 77 -15.08 -4.88 -17.65
N GLU A 78 -16.13 -4.76 -18.46
CA GLU A 78 -16.21 -5.36 -19.79
C GLU A 78 -15.89 -4.36 -20.91
N SER A 79 -15.52 -3.13 -20.57
CA SER A 79 -15.22 -2.07 -21.54
C SER A 79 -14.20 -1.05 -21.05
N PHE A 80 -13.54 -0.38 -21.99
CA PHE A 80 -12.60 0.71 -21.70
C PHE A 80 -13.28 1.86 -20.93
N ARG A 81 -14.54 2.19 -21.25
CA ARG A 81 -15.34 3.18 -20.51
C ARG A 81 -15.61 2.74 -19.06
N GLY A 82 -15.83 1.45 -18.84
CA GLY A 82 -15.97 0.88 -17.48
C GLY A 82 -14.68 1.02 -16.66
N LEU A 83 -13.52 0.92 -17.32
CA LEU A 83 -12.21 1.14 -16.70
C LEU A 83 -11.99 2.60 -16.28
N GLU A 84 -12.36 3.55 -17.14
CA GLU A 84 -12.27 4.98 -16.84
C GLU A 84 -13.18 5.39 -15.67
N LEU A 85 -14.43 4.92 -15.66
CA LEU A 85 -15.36 5.19 -14.55
C LEU A 85 -14.89 4.56 -13.23
N TRP A 86 -14.32 3.36 -13.28
CA TRP A 86 -13.70 2.74 -12.11
C TRP A 86 -12.52 3.57 -11.61
N ARG A 87 -11.62 3.98 -12.51
CA ARG A 87 -10.44 4.80 -12.22
C ARG A 87 -10.84 6.08 -11.49
N ASP A 88 -11.80 6.81 -12.06
CA ASP A 88 -12.24 8.11 -11.53
C ASP A 88 -12.89 7.94 -10.14
N CYS A 89 -13.66 6.86 -9.94
CA CYS A 89 -14.21 6.50 -8.63
C CYS A 89 -13.12 6.13 -7.59
N GLN A 90 -12.05 5.44 -8.00
CA GLN A 90 -10.95 5.11 -7.08
C GLN A 90 -10.17 6.34 -6.63
N PHE A 91 -9.89 7.27 -7.54
CA PHE A 91 -9.17 8.50 -7.20
C PHE A 91 -9.97 9.39 -6.23
N GLN A 92 -11.29 9.52 -6.42
CA GLN A 92 -12.16 10.26 -5.50
C GLN A 92 -12.15 9.67 -4.07
N LYS A 93 -12.17 8.34 -3.95
CA LYS A 93 -12.12 7.65 -2.65
C LYS A 93 -10.79 7.80 -1.93
N THR A 94 -9.69 7.89 -2.67
CA THR A 94 -8.35 8.01 -2.11
C THR A 94 -8.06 9.45 -1.67
N ALA A 95 -8.54 10.44 -2.45
CA ALA A 95 -8.49 11.86 -2.10
C ALA A 95 -9.27 12.19 -0.81
N ALA A 96 -10.43 11.56 -0.59
CA ALA A 96 -11.22 11.74 0.62
C ALA A 96 -10.57 11.15 1.89
N ARG A 97 -9.60 10.23 1.73
CA ARG A 97 -9.05 9.42 2.83
C ARG A 97 -7.64 9.83 3.26
N CYS A 98 -6.99 10.74 2.54
CA CYS A 98 -5.62 11.15 2.81
C CYS A 98 -5.50 12.66 3.02
N GLN A 99 -5.57 13.10 4.28
CA GLN A 99 -5.32 14.50 4.66
C GLN A 99 -3.82 14.88 4.66
N LYS A 100 -2.90 13.93 4.40
CA LYS A 100 -1.45 14.14 4.59
C LYS A 100 -0.50 13.63 3.49
N CYS A 101 -0.97 12.99 2.41
CA CYS A 101 -0.09 12.63 1.27
C CYS A 101 -0.22 13.63 0.13
N THR A 102 0.74 14.55 0.01
CA THR A 102 0.84 15.55 -1.07
C THR A 102 1.11 14.94 -2.46
N ALA A 103 1.31 13.62 -2.57
CA ALA A 103 1.77 12.96 -3.79
C ALA A 103 0.66 12.61 -4.82
N VAL A 104 -0.62 12.86 -4.54
CA VAL A 104 -1.73 12.53 -5.46
C VAL A 104 -2.39 13.79 -6.06
N GLN A 105 -1.81 14.97 -5.83
CA GLN A 105 -2.38 16.24 -6.30
C GLN A 105 -1.96 16.55 -7.74
N LEU A 106 -2.22 15.65 -8.70
CA LEU A 106 -2.07 15.98 -10.12
C LEU A 106 -3.30 15.50 -10.91
N ARG A 107 -4.24 16.44 -11.06
CA ARG A 107 -5.00 16.70 -12.28
C ARG A 107 -5.97 15.59 -12.74
N VAL A 108 -7.10 15.43 -12.04
CA VAL A 108 -8.23 14.58 -12.50
C VAL A 108 -9.50 15.41 -12.80
N LEU A 109 -9.37 16.72 -13.07
CA LEU A 109 -10.53 17.59 -13.35
C LEU A 109 -10.54 18.28 -14.72
N GLU A 110 -9.72 17.85 -15.69
CA GLU A 110 -9.73 18.49 -17.03
C GLU A 110 -10.33 17.65 -18.16
N HIS A 111 -10.75 16.38 -17.94
CA HIS A 111 -11.17 15.50 -19.04
C HIS A 111 -12.67 15.18 -19.16
N THR A 112 -13.56 15.75 -18.33
CA THR A 112 -15.01 15.52 -18.46
C THR A 112 -15.74 16.67 -19.16
N SER A 113 -15.11 17.37 -20.12
CA SER A 113 -15.75 18.52 -20.79
C SER A 113 -15.74 18.50 -22.32
N GLY A 114 -15.43 17.38 -22.97
CA GLY A 114 -15.62 17.31 -24.42
C GLY A 114 -15.40 15.90 -24.94
N LEU A 115 -16.49 15.24 -25.35
CA LEU A 115 -16.60 14.33 -26.50
C LEU A 115 -17.97 13.62 -26.42
N ILE A 116 -19.03 14.41 -26.56
CA ILE A 116 -20.22 14.03 -27.32
C ILE A 116 -20.37 15.14 -28.37
N GLN A 117 -19.67 14.97 -29.49
CA GLN A 117 -20.13 15.36 -30.82
C GLN A 117 -19.35 14.56 -31.87
#